data_AF-A0A2D5RVQ1-F1
#
_entry.id   AF-A0A2D5RVQ1-F1
#
_cell.length_a   1.000
_cell.length_b   1.000
_cell.length_c   1.000
_cell.angle_alpha   90.00
_cell.angle_beta   90.00
_cell.angle_gamma   90.00
#
_symmetry.space_group_name_H-M   'P 1'
#
loop_
_entity.id
_entity.type
_entity.pdbx_description
1 polymer ?
#
loop_
_entity_poly.entity_id
_entity_poly.type
_entity_poly.pdbx_seq_one_letter_code
_entity_poly.pdbx_strand_id
1 'polypeptide(L)'
;MRLQRGVSLLEVLITLLILKLGLLGVLAGQTLALQYVIDATQRTTAVALSATLVQELGAVLTDHPAFSLELNAASLAEMPDCSAEVSCNATQLRDYQLARWQQLWQSETERAAPLFSPQFCLQFAGSSVQLQASWQQRANAEDTTTLSCEAGPGRSALALTARVP
;
A
#
# COMPACT_ATOMS: atom_id res chain seq x y z
N MET A 1 27.48 44.37 44.47
CA MET A 1 27.48 44.95 43.11
C MET A 1 27.28 43.82 42.10
N ARG A 2 26.19 43.81 41.33
CA ARG A 2 25.99 42.83 40.25
C ARG A 2 26.69 43.33 39.00
N LEU A 3 27.65 42.57 38.47
CA LEU A 3 28.26 42.89 37.18
C LEU A 3 27.20 42.68 36.07
N GLN A 4 26.89 43.73 35.32
CA GLN A 4 26.14 43.60 34.07
C GLN A 4 27.05 42.93 33.03
N ARG A 5 26.68 41.73 32.58
CA ARG A 5 27.31 41.07 31.42
C ARG A 5 26.55 41.50 30.18
N GLY A 6 27.19 42.32 29.34
CA GLY A 6 26.72 42.60 27.98
C GLY A 6 26.94 41.38 27.08
N VAL A 7 26.06 41.20 26.10
CA VAL A 7 26.19 40.14 25.10
C VAL A 7 27.13 40.63 24.00
N SER A 8 28.13 39.83 23.64
CA SER A 8 29.04 40.15 22.54
C SER A 8 28.35 39.89 21.19
N LEU A 9 28.64 40.70 20.17
CA LEU A 9 28.15 40.47 18.80
C LEU A 9 28.60 39.09 18.27
N LEU A 10 29.78 38.64 18.68
CA LEU A 10 30.31 37.31 18.37
C LEU A 10 29.52 36.18 19.06
N GLU A 11 29.04 36.41 20.28
CA GLU A 11 28.22 35.45 21.02
C GLU A 11 26.87 35.24 20.33
N VAL A 12 26.22 36.33 19.89
CA VAL A 12 24.98 36.25 19.10
C VAL A 12 25.21 35.50 17.78
N LEU A 13 26.31 35.78 17.08
CA LEU A 13 26.63 35.08 15.84
C LEU A 13 26.84 33.58 16.02
N ILE A 14 27.54 33.16 17.08
CA ILE A 14 27.74 31.74 17.39
C ILE A 14 26.43 31.08 17.81
N THR A 15 25.60 31.73 18.62
CA THR A 15 24.29 31.17 19.00
C THR A 15 23.38 30.97 17.80
N LEU A 16 23.32 31.93 16.87
CA LEU A 16 22.58 31.79 15.63
C LEU A 16 23.14 30.70 14.72
N LEU A 17 24.47 30.52 14.68
CA LEU A 17 25.10 29.44 13.93
C LEU A 17 24.70 28.07 14.48
N ILE A 18 24.82 27.87 15.80
CA ILE A 18 24.45 26.62 16.47
C ILE A 18 22.95 26.35 16.28
N LEU A 19 22.10 27.38 16.44
CA LEU A 19 20.65 27.27 16.24
C LEU A 19 20.31 26.82 14.81
N LYS A 20 20.95 27.43 13.80
CA LYS A 20 20.72 27.07 12.38
C LYS A 20 21.13 25.63 12.10
N LEU A 21 22.30 25.21 12.57
CA LEU A 21 22.76 23.82 12.41
C LEU A 21 21.83 22.83 13.13
N GLY A 22 21.37 23.16 14.34
CA GLY A 22 20.40 22.36 15.08
C GLY A 22 19.07 22.22 14.34
N LEU A 23 18.54 23.32 13.79
CA LEU A 23 17.29 23.30 13.03
C LEU A 23 17.40 22.47 11.75
N LEU A 24 18.51 22.59 11.01
CA LEU A 24 18.77 21.74 9.84
C LEU A 24 18.82 20.26 10.20
N GLY A 25 19.43 19.91 11.34
CA GLY A 25 19.45 18.54 11.85
C GLY A 25 18.04 18.01 12.16
N VAL A 26 17.19 18.83 12.80
CA VAL A 26 15.80 18.45 13.08
C VAL A 26 15.00 18.27 11.79
N LEU A 27 15.15 19.15 10.80
CA LEU A 27 14.45 19.04 9.52
C LEU A 27 14.87 17.78 8.75
N ALA A 28 16.16 17.46 8.73
CA ALA A 28 16.65 16.20 8.14
C ALA A 28 16.10 14.97 8.86
N GLY A 29 15.95 15.03 10.18
CA GLY A 29 15.29 13.96 10.95
C GLY A 29 13.80 13.82 10.61
N GLN A 30 13.09 14.94 10.45
CA GLN A 30 11.67 14.93 10.10
C GLN A 30 11.41 14.31 8.72
N THR A 31 12.25 14.59 7.72
CA THR A 31 12.08 14.02 6.38
C THR A 31 12.26 12.51 6.39
N LEU A 32 13.23 11.98 7.13
CA LEU A 32 13.43 10.53 7.31
C LEU A 32 12.24 9.89 8.05
N ALA A 33 11.76 10.52 9.13
CA ALA A 33 10.61 10.03 9.87
C ALA A 33 9.35 9.94 8.99
N LEU A 34 9.12 10.95 8.14
CA LEU A 34 8.00 10.94 7.18
C LEU A 34 8.11 9.79 6.17
N GLN A 35 9.31 9.50 5.66
CA GLN A 35 9.53 8.36 4.75
C GLN A 35 9.15 7.04 5.41
N TYR A 36 9.57 6.80 6.66
CA TYR A 36 9.20 5.59 7.40
C TYR A 36 7.70 5.47 7.65
N VAL A 37 7.02 6.59 7.95
CA VAL A 37 5.56 6.60 8.15
C VAL A 37 4.82 6.24 6.86
N ILE A 38 5.27 6.77 5.71
CA ILE A 38 4.68 6.43 4.41
C ILE A 38 4.84 4.94 4.14
N ASP A 39 6.06 4.41 4.24
CA ASP A 39 6.34 2.99 3.96
C ASP A 39 5.55 2.05 4.90
N ALA A 40 5.46 2.38 6.19
CA ALA A 40 4.66 1.63 7.15
C ALA A 40 3.16 1.67 6.83
N THR A 41 2.65 2.82 6.40
CA THR A 41 1.25 3.00 6.00
C THR A 41 0.93 2.15 4.78
N GLN A 42 1.80 2.12 3.77
CA GLN A 42 1.62 1.29 2.58
C GLN A 42 1.56 -0.19 2.93
N ARG A 43 2.52 -0.66 3.73
CA ARG A 43 2.55 -2.06 4.17
C ARG A 43 1.30 -2.44 4.94
N THR A 44 0.86 -1.58 5.86
CA THR A 44 -0.36 -1.82 6.65
C THR A 44 -1.60 -1.86 5.76
N THR A 45 -1.69 -0.95 4.79
CA THR A 45 -2.80 -0.90 3.83
C THR A 45 -2.82 -2.14 2.92
N ALA A 46 -1.66 -2.57 2.41
CA ALA A 46 -1.56 -3.78 1.62
C ALA A 46 -2.01 -5.01 2.41
N VAL A 47 -1.57 -5.16 3.66
CA VAL A 47 -2.02 -6.26 4.55
C VAL A 47 -3.54 -6.22 4.76
N ALA A 48 -4.09 -5.04 5.07
CA ALA A 48 -5.53 -4.90 5.30
C ALA A 48 -6.35 -5.24 4.04
N LEU A 49 -5.98 -4.70 2.88
CA LEU A 49 -6.66 -4.99 1.60
C LEU A 49 -6.59 -6.47 1.25
N SER A 50 -5.43 -7.09 1.44
CA SER A 50 -5.25 -8.50 1.14
C SER A 50 -6.02 -9.41 2.09
N ALA A 51 -6.05 -9.09 3.38
CA ALA A 51 -6.83 -9.84 4.37
C ALA A 51 -8.33 -9.78 4.07
N THR A 52 -8.86 -8.59 3.77
CA THR A 52 -10.27 -8.41 3.38
C THR A 52 -10.62 -9.23 2.15
N LEU A 53 -9.79 -9.20 1.11
CA LEU A 53 -10.08 -9.95 -0.12
C LEU A 53 -10.13 -11.46 0.10
N VAL A 54 -9.15 -11.99 0.84
CA VAL A 54 -9.09 -13.43 1.15
C VAL A 54 -10.31 -13.87 1.95
N GLN A 55 -10.79 -13.05 2.88
CA GLN A 55 -12.00 -13.32 3.66
C GLN A 55 -13.26 -13.29 2.80
N GLU A 56 -13.42 -12.27 1.95
CA GLU A 56 -14.59 -12.12 1.08
C GLU A 56 -14.65 -13.24 0.03
N LEU A 57 -13.53 -13.53 -0.65
CA LEU A 57 -13.45 -14.60 -1.65
C LEU A 57 -13.59 -15.99 -1.03
N GLY A 58 -13.01 -16.20 0.15
CA GLY A 58 -13.11 -17.48 0.85
C GLY A 58 -14.55 -17.84 1.27
N ALA A 59 -15.44 -16.84 1.41
CA ALA A 59 -16.85 -17.08 1.70
C ALA A 59 -17.67 -17.46 0.45
N VAL A 60 -17.20 -17.14 -0.75
CA VAL A 60 -17.93 -17.34 -2.02
C VAL A 60 -17.42 -18.56 -2.80
N LEU A 61 -16.13 -18.87 -2.70
CA LEU A 61 -15.51 -19.94 -3.47
C LEU A 61 -15.72 -21.30 -2.80
N THR A 62 -16.71 -22.06 -3.27
CA THR A 62 -16.95 -23.45 -2.81
C THR A 62 -16.32 -24.50 -3.73
N ASP A 63 -16.02 -24.15 -4.99
CA ASP A 63 -15.69 -25.13 -6.05
C ASP A 63 -14.19 -25.17 -6.42
N HIS A 64 -13.33 -24.55 -5.60
CA HIS A 64 -11.87 -24.63 -5.68
C HIS A 64 -11.26 -24.57 -7.10
N PRO A 65 -11.63 -23.59 -7.93
CA PRO A 65 -11.13 -23.53 -9.30
C PRO A 65 -9.62 -23.25 -9.31
N ALA A 66 -8.85 -24.07 -10.04
CA ALA A 66 -7.42 -23.85 -10.23
C ALA A 66 -7.20 -22.76 -11.30
N PHE A 67 -7.15 -21.50 -10.86
CA PHE A 67 -6.82 -20.38 -11.74
C PHE A 67 -5.85 -19.40 -11.07
N SER A 68 -5.18 -18.59 -11.88
CA SER A 68 -4.36 -17.46 -11.45
C SER A 68 -4.92 -16.17 -12.03
N LEU A 69 -4.96 -15.12 -11.22
CA LEU A 69 -5.44 -13.80 -11.62
C LEU A 69 -4.40 -12.75 -11.24
N GLU A 70 -4.07 -11.86 -12.16
CA GLU A 70 -3.23 -10.71 -11.92
C GLU A 70 -4.05 -9.42 -12.08
N LEU A 71 -4.03 -8.60 -11.03
CA LEU A 71 -4.76 -7.34 -10.95
C LEU A 71 -3.76 -6.21 -10.80
N ASN A 72 -3.84 -5.24 -11.71
CA ASN A 72 -3.06 -4.02 -11.69
C ASN A 72 -3.99 -2.81 -11.96
N ALA A 73 -3.43 -1.60 -11.95
CA ALA A 73 -4.21 -0.38 -12.18
C ALA A 73 -4.85 -0.32 -13.57
N ALA A 74 -4.25 -0.95 -14.59
CA ALA A 74 -4.76 -0.93 -15.96
C ALA A 74 -5.88 -1.97 -16.22
N SER A 75 -5.92 -3.06 -15.44
CA SER A 75 -6.98 -4.06 -15.53
C SER A 75 -8.21 -3.58 -14.76
N LEU A 76 -9.21 -2.99 -15.39
CA LEU A 76 -10.49 -2.71 -14.72
C LEU A 76 -11.40 -3.91 -14.85
N ALA A 77 -11.71 -4.58 -13.74
CA ALA A 77 -12.73 -5.62 -13.74
C ALA A 77 -14.12 -4.98 -13.96
N GLU A 78 -14.85 -5.50 -14.94
CA GLU A 78 -16.25 -5.12 -15.16
C GLU A 78 -17.08 -5.56 -13.94
N MET A 79 -17.92 -4.66 -13.43
CA MET A 79 -18.71 -4.91 -12.24
C MET A 79 -20.09 -5.45 -12.64
N PRO A 80 -20.40 -6.73 -12.37
CA PRO A 80 -21.75 -7.26 -12.60
C PRO A 80 -22.76 -6.54 -11.71
N ASP A 81 -23.99 -6.41 -12.18
CA ASP A 81 -25.08 -5.80 -11.41
C ASP A 81 -25.64 -6.80 -10.39
N CYS A 82 -24.89 -7.06 -9.32
CA CYS A 82 -25.31 -7.89 -8.20
C CYS A 82 -25.94 -7.03 -7.11
N SER A 83 -27.21 -7.27 -6.80
CA SER A 83 -27.96 -6.50 -5.80
C SER A 83 -28.93 -7.38 -5.02
N ALA A 84 -29.63 -6.82 -4.04
CA ALA A 84 -30.70 -7.53 -3.34
C ALA A 84 -31.85 -7.95 -4.27
N GLU A 85 -31.99 -7.27 -5.41
CA GLU A 85 -33.06 -7.50 -6.40
C GLU A 85 -32.58 -8.38 -7.58
N VAL A 86 -31.27 -8.39 -7.85
CA VAL A 86 -30.66 -9.17 -8.93
C VAL A 86 -29.81 -10.31 -8.35
N SER A 87 -30.31 -11.54 -8.47
CA SER A 87 -29.60 -12.73 -7.99
C SER A 87 -28.37 -13.03 -8.85
N CYS A 88 -27.19 -13.05 -8.24
CA CYS A 88 -25.94 -13.47 -8.88
C CYS A 88 -25.59 -14.93 -8.55
N ASN A 89 -25.11 -15.66 -9.54
CA ASN A 89 -24.48 -16.96 -9.30
C ASN A 89 -23.09 -16.78 -8.64
N ALA A 90 -22.48 -17.87 -8.16
CA ALA A 90 -21.20 -17.81 -7.46
C ALA A 90 -20.07 -17.15 -8.28
N THR A 91 -20.06 -17.36 -9.59
CA THR A 91 -19.10 -16.76 -10.53
C THR A 91 -19.29 -15.24 -10.62
N GLN A 92 -20.53 -14.79 -10.80
CA GLN A 92 -20.87 -13.36 -10.87
C GLN A 92 -20.62 -12.65 -9.54
N LEU A 93 -20.93 -13.30 -8.41
CA LEU A 93 -20.68 -12.74 -7.08
C LEU A 93 -19.18 -12.56 -6.81
N ARG A 94 -18.34 -13.53 -7.21
CA ARG A 94 -16.89 -13.41 -7.15
C ARG A 94 -16.40 -12.22 -7.98
N ASP A 95 -16.86 -12.09 -9.23
CA ASP A 95 -16.43 -11.00 -10.12
C ASP A 95 -16.84 -9.63 -9.58
N TYR A 96 -18.05 -9.53 -9.02
CA TYR A 96 -18.51 -8.35 -8.31
C TYR A 96 -17.62 -8.00 -7.10
N GLN A 97 -17.27 -8.98 -6.27
CA GLN A 97 -16.38 -8.76 -5.12
C GLN A 97 -14.99 -8.30 -5.56
N LEU A 98 -14.40 -8.93 -6.59
CA LEU A 98 -13.11 -8.54 -7.15
C LEU A 98 -13.14 -7.12 -7.69
N ALA A 99 -14.16 -6.77 -8.48
CA ALA A 99 -14.32 -5.43 -9.04
C ALA A 99 -14.50 -4.38 -7.94
N ARG A 100 -15.31 -4.66 -6.91
CA ARG A 100 -15.56 -3.77 -5.78
C ARG A 100 -14.32 -3.56 -4.94
N TRP A 101 -13.61 -4.63 -4.63
CA TRP A 101 -12.34 -4.57 -3.92
C TRP A 101 -11.29 -3.80 -4.71
N GLN A 102 -11.25 -3.97 -6.04
CA GLN A 102 -10.33 -3.26 -6.90
C GLN A 102 -10.53 -1.75 -6.88
N GLN A 103 -11.79 -1.27 -6.80
CA GLN A 103 -12.09 0.15 -6.67
C GLN A 103 -11.46 0.80 -5.42
N LEU A 104 -11.12 0.02 -4.37
CA LEU A 104 -10.51 0.56 -3.15
C LEU A 104 -9.07 1.04 -3.35
N TRP A 105 -8.37 0.56 -4.38
CA TRP A 105 -6.95 0.87 -4.62
C TRP A 105 -6.65 1.37 -6.05
N GLN A 106 -7.69 1.53 -6.87
CA GLN A 106 -7.60 2.14 -8.19
C GLN A 106 -7.26 3.64 -8.12
N SER A 107 -6.22 4.06 -8.83
CA SER A 107 -5.52 5.35 -8.71
C SER A 107 -6.30 6.59 -9.18
N GLU A 108 -7.54 6.46 -9.61
CA GLU A 108 -8.35 7.56 -10.16
C GLU A 108 -9.38 8.15 -9.18
N THR A 109 -9.42 7.68 -7.94
CA THR A 109 -10.34 8.24 -6.93
C THR A 109 -9.59 8.93 -5.79
N GLU A 110 -10.11 10.06 -5.31
CA GLU A 110 -9.57 10.77 -4.13
C GLU A 110 -9.57 9.93 -2.83
N ARG A 111 -10.18 8.74 -2.88
CA ARG A 111 -10.30 7.77 -1.79
C ARG A 111 -9.44 6.52 -1.98
N ALA A 112 -8.64 6.47 -3.04
CA ALA A 112 -7.78 5.34 -3.32
C ALA A 112 -6.83 5.08 -2.14
N ALA A 113 -6.64 3.81 -1.80
CA ALA A 113 -5.60 3.38 -0.89
C ALA A 113 -4.24 3.98 -1.30
N PRO A 114 -3.42 4.47 -0.35
CA PRO A 114 -2.15 5.15 -0.65
C PRO A 114 -1.03 4.18 -1.10
N LEU A 115 -1.31 3.28 -2.03
CA LEU A 115 -0.35 2.37 -2.64
C LEU A 115 0.16 2.95 -3.96
N PHE A 116 1.48 2.99 -4.16
CA PHE A 116 2.07 3.40 -5.44
C PHE A 116 2.17 2.21 -6.36
N SER A 117 1.55 2.30 -7.54
CA SER A 117 1.58 1.27 -8.58
C SER A 117 1.30 -0.15 -8.04
N PRO A 118 0.18 -0.37 -7.31
CA PRO A 118 -0.12 -1.65 -6.70
C PRO A 118 -0.36 -2.74 -7.74
N GLN A 119 0.03 -3.96 -7.39
CA GLN A 119 -0.28 -5.16 -8.14
C GLN A 119 -0.60 -6.30 -7.19
N PHE A 120 -1.60 -7.09 -7.55
CA PHE A 120 -2.04 -8.21 -6.76
C PHE A 120 -2.16 -9.45 -7.62
N CYS A 121 -1.59 -10.56 -7.17
CA CYS A 121 -1.65 -11.84 -7.85
C CYS A 121 -2.32 -12.85 -6.93
N LEU A 122 -3.39 -13.44 -7.43
CA LEU A 122 -4.10 -14.52 -6.79
C LEU A 122 -3.74 -15.83 -7.47
N GLN A 123 -3.43 -16.85 -6.68
CA GLN A 123 -3.22 -18.21 -7.14
C GLN A 123 -4.05 -19.15 -6.28
N PHE A 124 -4.95 -19.88 -6.91
CA PHE A 124 -5.80 -20.88 -6.27
C PHE A 124 -5.20 -22.27 -6.50
N ALA A 125 -4.90 -22.99 -5.41
CA ALA A 125 -4.32 -24.32 -5.44
C ALA A 125 -5.08 -25.25 -4.48
N GLY A 126 -6.07 -25.99 -5.02
CA GLY A 126 -6.98 -26.83 -4.23
C GLY A 126 -7.67 -26.00 -3.15
N SER A 127 -7.64 -26.45 -1.89
CA SER A 127 -8.19 -25.74 -0.71
C SER A 127 -7.40 -24.51 -0.24
N SER A 128 -6.41 -24.04 -1.00
CA SER A 128 -5.56 -22.92 -0.58
C SER A 128 -5.54 -21.78 -1.59
N VAL A 129 -5.49 -20.56 -1.07
CA VAL A 129 -5.40 -19.32 -1.84
C VAL A 129 -4.13 -18.62 -1.43
N GLN A 130 -3.25 -18.40 -2.41
CA GLN A 130 -2.09 -17.54 -2.25
C GLN A 130 -2.40 -16.18 -2.87
N LEU A 131 -2.34 -15.14 -2.06
CA LEU A 131 -2.47 -13.76 -2.48
C LEU A 131 -1.12 -13.07 -2.29
N GLN A 132 -0.53 -12.63 -3.38
CA GLN A 132 0.65 -11.78 -3.38
C GLN A 132 0.24 -10.34 -3.69
N ALA A 133 0.74 -9.40 -2.91
CA ALA A 133 0.54 -7.97 -3.09
C ALA A 133 1.90 -7.31 -3.23
N SER A 134 2.11 -6.52 -4.29
CA SER A 134 3.34 -5.75 -4.49
C SER A 134 3.02 -4.28 -4.78
N TRP A 135 3.91 -3.40 -4.37
CA TRP A 135 3.79 -1.96 -4.60
C TRP A 135 5.17 -1.33 -4.75
N GLN A 136 5.22 -0.19 -5.45
CA GLN A 136 6.45 0.55 -5.67
C GLN A 136 6.82 1.37 -4.42
N GLN A 137 8.09 1.31 -4.03
CA GLN A 137 8.62 2.17 -2.99
C GLN A 137 8.87 3.56 -3.56
N ARG A 138 8.46 4.60 -2.84
CA ARG A 138 8.60 6.00 -3.29
C ARG A 138 10.04 6.38 -3.63
N ALA A 139 11.01 5.87 -2.87
CA ALA A 139 12.43 6.13 -3.09
C ALA A 139 12.93 5.65 -4.48
N ASN A 140 12.19 4.76 -5.14
CA ASN A 140 12.54 4.15 -6.42
C ASN A 140 11.42 4.34 -7.46
N ALA A 141 10.78 5.53 -7.45
CA ALA A 141 9.65 5.86 -8.32
C ALA A 141 10.03 5.88 -9.82
N GLU A 142 11.30 6.14 -10.17
CA GLU A 142 11.76 6.27 -11.55
C GLU A 142 12.21 4.94 -12.19
N ASP A 143 12.36 3.88 -11.40
CA ASP A 143 12.75 2.57 -11.93
C ASP A 143 11.56 1.94 -12.68
N THR A 144 11.71 1.78 -14.00
CA THR A 144 10.73 1.14 -14.88
C THR A 144 10.74 -0.36 -14.64
N THR A 145 10.26 -0.78 -13.48
CA THR A 145 10.17 -2.18 -13.11
C THR A 145 8.99 -2.82 -13.82
N THR A 146 9.21 -4.03 -14.33
CA THR A 146 8.15 -4.93 -14.77
C THR A 146 7.10 -5.04 -13.67
N LEU A 147 5.85 -4.76 -14.02
CA LEU A 147 4.70 -5.01 -13.16
C LEU A 147 4.69 -6.51 -12.83
N SER A 148 5.22 -6.87 -11.66
CA SER A 148 5.21 -8.21 -11.10
C SER A 148 4.77 -8.19 -9.63
N CYS A 149 4.23 -9.32 -9.18
CA CYS A 149 3.89 -9.52 -7.76
C CYS A 149 5.10 -9.91 -6.90
N GLU A 150 6.26 -10.09 -7.51
CA GLU A 150 7.49 -10.40 -6.79
C GLU A 150 8.10 -9.14 -6.17
N ALA A 151 8.86 -9.35 -5.09
CA ALA A 151 9.72 -8.31 -4.55
C ALA A 151 10.89 -8.07 -5.51
N GLY A 152 11.35 -6.83 -5.61
CA GLY A 152 12.45 -6.47 -6.49
C GLY A 152 13.07 -5.13 -6.13
N PRO A 153 14.08 -4.68 -6.89
CA PRO A 153 14.63 -3.34 -6.73
C PRO A 153 13.49 -2.32 -6.81
N GLY A 154 13.28 -1.55 -5.75
CA GLY A 154 12.22 -0.54 -5.72
C GLY A 154 10.78 -1.04 -5.58
N ARG A 155 10.54 -2.35 -5.42
CA ARG A 155 9.21 -2.90 -5.11
C ARG A 155 9.23 -3.69 -3.81
N SER A 156 8.30 -3.36 -2.93
CA SER A 156 7.97 -4.19 -1.77
C SER A 156 6.87 -5.18 -2.14
N ALA A 157 6.93 -6.37 -1.55
CA ALA A 157 5.90 -7.38 -1.72
C ALA A 157 5.54 -8.07 -0.39
N LEU A 158 4.32 -8.59 -0.34
CA LEU A 158 3.71 -9.35 0.73
C LEU A 158 3.08 -10.60 0.10
N ALA A 159 3.22 -11.75 0.72
CA ALA A 159 2.47 -12.95 0.37
C ALA A 159 1.66 -13.42 1.56
N LEU A 160 0.39 -13.74 1.33
CA LEU A 160 -0.53 -14.33 2.28
C LEU A 160 -1.04 -15.63 1.69
N THR A 161 -1.01 -16.69 2.48
CA THR A 161 -1.62 -17.97 2.12
C THR A 161 -2.71 -18.28 3.12
N ALA A 162 -3.92 -18.54 2.62
CA ALA A 162 -5.06 -18.92 3.43
C ALA A 162 -5.66 -20.22 2.94
N ARG A 163 -6.27 -20.96 3.85
CA ARG A 163 -7.06 -22.16 3.52
C ARG A 163 -8.51 -21.74 3.40
N VAL A 164 -9.14 -22.08 2.28
CA VAL A 164 -10.57 -21.88 2.01
C VAL A 164 -11.31 -23.17 2.41
N PRO A 165 -12.45 -23.07 3.11
CA PRO A 165 -13.21 -24.21 3.61
C PRO A 165 -13.88 -25.05 2.52
#